data_AF-A0A2W6D321-F1
#
_entry.id   AF-A0A2W6D321-F1
#
_cell.length_a   1.000
_cell.length_b   1.000
_cell.length_c   1.000
_cell.angle_alpha   90.00
_cell.angle_beta   90.00
_cell.angle_gamma   90.00
#
_symmetry.space_group_name_H-M   'P 1'
#
loop_
_entity.id
_entity.type
_entity.pdbx_description
1 polymer ?
#
loop_
_entity_poly.entity_id
_entity_poly.type
_entity_poly.pdbx_seq_one_letter_code
_entity_poly.pdbx_strand_id
1 'polypeptide(L)'
;MGRPAHRFAGQWTQIRGCTQRQVQSRITLTVMAPTIARRTPILAAGLLVGMLAGCTGHSAAPGGAGGGPAQNATANRGSDTGRTMRFQLAAVGYPAVAASLPGQPLGTSGSAISGLDLEVWLLQRSGSHAVLVVFALHNPGSERVPTGITAAALSANHNSAGSTNTVSGVSAVDGSGLKQYLPFMVRPGDDQTCVCSDIQLNDYRPGERDYYAALLAAPPSDVKTLTVVTGLGSVPNVPLS
;
A
#
# COMPACT_ATOMS: atom_id res chain seq x y z
N MET A 1 -27.80 -21.40 72.98
CA MET A 1 -27.24 -21.95 71.73
C MET A 1 -27.50 -20.94 70.62
N GLY A 2 -26.55 -20.04 70.38
CA GLY A 2 -26.67 -18.92 69.44
C GLY A 2 -25.66 -19.08 68.30
N ARG A 3 -26.12 -18.92 67.06
CA ARG A 3 -25.25 -18.87 65.87
C ARG A 3 -24.84 -17.42 65.59
N PRO A 4 -23.57 -17.12 65.32
CA PRO A 4 -23.16 -15.77 64.98
C PRO A 4 -23.47 -15.44 63.52
N ALA A 5 -23.96 -14.23 63.29
CA ALA A 5 -24.13 -13.63 61.98
C ALA A 5 -22.76 -13.12 61.48
N HIS A 6 -22.30 -13.63 60.34
CA HIS A 6 -21.12 -13.10 59.66
C HIS A 6 -21.51 -11.86 58.85
N ARG A 7 -21.03 -10.70 59.29
CA ARG A 7 -20.98 -9.44 58.52
C ARG A 7 -19.87 -9.56 57.48
N PHE A 8 -20.23 -9.55 56.19
CA PHE A 8 -19.27 -9.28 55.12
C PHE A 8 -19.07 -7.77 55.01
N ALA A 9 -17.94 -7.29 55.53
CA ALA A 9 -17.46 -5.93 55.28
C ALA A 9 -16.83 -5.89 53.88
N GLY A 10 -17.30 -4.95 53.07
CA GLY A 10 -16.84 -4.74 51.70
C GLY A 10 -15.41 -4.21 51.64
N GLN A 11 -14.63 -4.75 50.70
CA GLN A 11 -13.51 -4.06 50.10
C GLN A 11 -13.82 -3.90 48.62
N TRP A 12 -14.24 -2.69 48.23
CA TRP A 12 -14.24 -2.27 46.84
C TRP A 12 -12.80 -1.88 46.49
N THR A 13 -12.08 -2.79 45.84
CA THR A 13 -10.84 -2.44 45.16
C THR A 13 -11.21 -1.54 43.99
N GLN A 14 -10.94 -0.23 44.11
CA GLN A 14 -10.91 0.67 42.98
C GLN A 14 -9.91 0.13 41.97
N ILE A 15 -10.41 -0.51 40.91
CA ILE A 15 -9.64 -0.72 39.69
C ILE A 15 -9.40 0.69 39.16
N ARG A 16 -8.18 1.18 39.36
CA ARG A 16 -7.70 2.40 38.71
C ARG A 16 -7.93 2.20 37.23
N GLY A 17 -8.86 2.98 36.67
CA GLY A 17 -9.09 3.02 35.25
C GLY A 17 -7.75 3.18 34.55
N CYS A 18 -7.46 2.26 33.63
CA CYS A 18 -6.49 2.52 32.60
C CYS A 18 -6.94 3.81 31.94
N THR A 19 -6.31 4.93 32.29
CA THR A 19 -6.27 6.10 31.43
C THR A 19 -5.76 5.56 30.11
N GLN A 20 -6.70 5.35 29.19
CA GLN A 20 -6.45 5.11 27.79
C GLN A 20 -5.69 6.35 27.35
N ARG A 21 -4.36 6.29 27.47
CA ARG A 21 -3.47 7.24 26.83
C ARG A 21 -3.87 7.09 25.38
N GLN A 22 -4.64 8.04 24.87
CA GLN A 22 -4.68 8.28 23.44
C GLN A 22 -3.25 8.64 23.09
N VAL A 23 -2.46 7.61 22.78
CA VAL A 23 -1.23 7.77 22.06
C VAL A 23 -1.72 8.38 20.76
N GLN A 24 -1.61 9.69 20.65
CA GLN A 24 -1.74 10.37 19.37
C GLN A 24 -0.57 9.86 18.55
N SER A 25 -0.78 8.71 17.91
CA SER A 25 0.15 8.12 16.97
C SER A 25 0.22 9.08 15.79
N ARG A 26 1.16 10.03 15.86
CA ARG A 26 1.47 10.92 14.75
C ARG A 26 2.20 10.08 13.72
N ILE A 27 1.47 9.57 12.73
CA ILE A 27 2.07 8.94 11.56
C ILE A 27 2.69 10.08 10.75
N THR A 28 4.01 10.18 10.76
CA THR A 28 4.74 11.15 9.94
C THR A 28 5.28 10.41 8.71
N LEU A 29 4.67 10.66 7.55
CA LEU A 29 5.23 10.25 6.27
C LEU A 29 6.32 11.26 5.89
N THR A 30 7.57 10.93 6.20
CA THR A 30 8.72 11.71 5.73
C THR A 30 9.14 11.19 4.37
N VAL A 31 8.80 11.93 3.31
CA VAL A 31 9.39 11.69 1.99
C VAL A 31 10.77 12.34 1.98
N MET A 32 11.83 11.54 2.16
CA MET A 32 13.19 12.06 2.04
C MET A 32 13.48 12.37 0.57
N ALA A 33 13.82 13.63 0.27
CA ALA A 33 14.30 14.01 -1.04
C ALA A 33 15.62 13.27 -1.32
N PRO A 34 15.81 12.63 -2.50
CA PRO A 34 17.07 12.01 -2.83
C PRO A 34 18.17 13.09 -2.86
N THR A 35 19.25 12.86 -2.12
CA THR A 35 20.44 13.68 -2.19
C THR A 35 21.01 13.55 -3.59
N ILE A 36 20.75 14.53 -4.46
CA ILE A 36 21.32 14.57 -5.82
C ILE A 36 22.83 14.80 -5.66
N ALA A 37 23.59 13.71 -5.57
CA ALA A 37 25.03 13.74 -5.73
C ALA A 37 25.30 14.21 -7.16
N ARG A 38 25.77 15.46 -7.31
CA ARG A 38 26.24 16.00 -8.58
C ARG A 38 27.41 15.14 -9.07
N ARG A 39 27.12 14.11 -9.86
CA ARG A 39 28.13 13.41 -10.63
C ARG A 39 28.64 14.37 -11.70
N THR A 40 29.83 14.92 -11.47
CA THR A 40 30.63 15.58 -12.50
C THR A 40 30.87 14.59 -13.64
N PRO A 41 30.44 14.87 -14.88
CA PRO A 41 30.70 14.00 -16.01
C PRO A 41 32.19 14.05 -16.34
N ILE A 42 32.90 12.95 -16.13
CA ILE A 42 34.23 12.75 -16.69
C ILE A 42 34.01 12.30 -18.14
N LEU A 43 34.23 13.22 -19.08
CA LEU A 43 34.27 12.94 -20.52
C LEU A 43 35.51 12.09 -20.81
N ALA A 44 35.34 10.76 -20.86
CA ALA A 44 36.33 9.85 -21.42
C ALA A 44 36.00 9.64 -22.91
N ALA A 45 36.74 10.35 -23.78
CA ALA A 45 36.76 10.11 -25.21
C ALA A 45 37.51 8.79 -25.48
N GLY A 46 36.76 7.74 -25.81
CA GLY A 46 37.31 6.45 -26.23
C GLY A 46 36.87 6.10 -27.64
N LEU A 47 37.75 6.35 -28.61
CA LEU A 47 37.69 5.81 -29.96
C LEU A 47 37.76 4.27 -29.90
N LEU A 48 36.84 3.55 -30.55
CA LEU A 48 37.17 2.23 -31.07
C LEU A 48 36.38 1.90 -32.34
N VAL A 49 37.15 1.82 -33.41
CA VAL A 49 36.85 1.32 -34.75
C VAL A 49 36.85 -0.20 -34.71
N GLY A 50 35.95 -0.84 -35.45
CA GLY A 50 36.01 -2.30 -35.69
C GLY A 50 34.80 -2.83 -36.46
N MET A 51 34.90 -2.81 -37.79
CA MET A 51 34.04 -3.59 -38.69
C MET A 51 34.20 -5.09 -38.43
N LEU A 52 33.15 -5.89 -38.68
CA LEU A 52 33.24 -7.17 -39.41
C LEU A 52 31.85 -7.67 -39.82
N ALA A 53 31.78 -8.05 -41.10
CA ALA A 53 30.63 -8.63 -41.78
C ALA A 53 30.55 -10.16 -41.61
N GLY A 54 29.40 -10.76 -41.90
CA GLY A 54 29.25 -12.21 -42.14
C GLY A 54 27.86 -12.75 -41.78
N CYS A 55 26.94 -12.88 -42.73
CA CYS A 55 26.59 -14.09 -43.51
C CYS A 55 25.35 -14.85 -42.99
N THR A 56 24.25 -14.63 -43.71
CA THR A 56 23.22 -15.57 -44.21
C THR A 56 23.10 -16.98 -43.61
N GLY A 57 21.86 -17.34 -43.25
CA GLY A 57 21.44 -18.73 -43.05
C GLY A 57 19.93 -18.90 -43.27
N HIS A 58 19.53 -19.07 -44.53
CA HIS A 58 18.20 -19.54 -44.96
C HIS A 58 18.04 -21.02 -44.59
N SER A 59 16.90 -21.40 -44.00
CA SER A 59 16.41 -22.77 -44.05
C SER A 59 14.88 -22.74 -44.12
N ALA A 60 14.41 -23.01 -45.34
CA ALA A 60 13.02 -23.28 -45.65
C ALA A 60 12.66 -24.70 -45.20
N ALA A 61 11.47 -24.87 -44.65
CA ALA A 61 10.77 -26.16 -44.66
C ALA A 61 9.25 -25.91 -44.85
N PRO A 62 8.54 -26.85 -45.50
CA PRO A 62 7.37 -26.55 -46.31
C PRO A 62 6.04 -26.97 -45.67
N GLY A 63 4.96 -26.38 -46.16
CA GLY A 63 3.69 -27.10 -46.35
C GLY A 63 2.68 -27.01 -45.21
N GLY A 64 1.76 -26.05 -45.33
CA GLY A 64 0.55 -25.97 -44.49
C GLY A 64 -0.43 -24.95 -45.06
N ALA A 65 -0.97 -25.23 -46.25
CA ALA A 65 -1.95 -24.40 -46.92
C ALA A 65 -3.28 -24.41 -46.14
N GLY A 66 -3.54 -23.33 -45.41
CA GLY A 66 -4.81 -23.01 -44.76
C GLY A 66 -5.08 -21.52 -44.92
N GLY A 67 -5.31 -21.08 -46.17
CA GLY A 67 -5.54 -19.69 -46.53
C GLY A 67 -6.91 -19.19 -46.09
N GLY A 68 -7.01 -18.72 -44.84
CA GLY A 68 -7.95 -17.67 -44.48
C GLY A 68 -7.24 -16.32 -44.61
N PRO A 69 -7.89 -15.25 -45.12
CA PRO A 69 -7.27 -13.93 -45.17
C PRO A 69 -7.00 -13.46 -43.73
N ALA A 70 -5.74 -13.61 -43.31
CA ALA A 70 -5.21 -12.97 -42.11
C ALA A 70 -5.29 -11.47 -42.36
N GLN A 71 -6.36 -10.86 -41.85
CA GLN A 71 -6.41 -9.42 -41.68
C GLN A 71 -5.25 -9.08 -40.77
N ASN A 72 -4.20 -8.48 -41.36
CA ASN A 72 -3.18 -7.72 -40.65
C ASN A 72 -3.88 -6.56 -39.94
N ALA A 73 -4.54 -6.87 -38.83
CA ALA A 73 -4.81 -5.91 -37.80
C ALA A 73 -3.45 -5.59 -37.19
N THR A 74 -2.74 -4.67 -37.85
CA THR A 74 -1.69 -3.87 -37.26
C THR A 74 -2.36 -3.13 -36.10
N ALA A 75 -2.48 -3.83 -34.97
CA ALA A 75 -2.90 -3.24 -33.73
C ALA A 75 -1.83 -2.20 -33.43
N ASN A 76 -2.14 -0.96 -33.77
CA ASN A 76 -1.60 0.22 -33.11
C ASN A 76 -1.82 -0.04 -31.62
N ARG A 77 -0.87 -0.72 -30.97
CA ARG A 77 -0.65 -0.61 -29.54
C ARG A 77 -0.36 0.86 -29.36
N GLY A 78 -1.43 1.61 -29.08
CA GLY A 78 -1.36 3.01 -28.75
C GLY A 78 -0.25 3.11 -27.74
N SER A 79 0.78 3.87 -28.11
CA SER A 79 1.87 4.25 -27.23
C SER A 79 1.23 4.63 -25.92
N ASP A 80 1.40 3.76 -24.93
CA ASP A 80 0.76 3.88 -23.63
C ASP A 80 1.38 5.13 -23.02
N THR A 81 0.69 6.27 -23.20
CA THR A 81 1.15 7.57 -22.74
C THR A 81 0.97 7.61 -21.23
N GLY A 82 1.72 6.76 -20.52
CA GLY A 82 1.89 6.84 -19.09
C GLY A 82 2.35 8.26 -18.81
N ARG A 83 1.40 9.12 -18.44
CA ARG A 83 1.64 10.51 -18.11
C ARG A 83 2.51 10.49 -16.87
N THR A 84 3.82 10.64 -17.09
CA THR A 84 4.76 10.84 -16.01
C THR A 84 4.47 12.23 -15.45
N MET A 85 3.65 12.27 -14.40
CA MET A 85 3.45 13.49 -13.64
C MET A 85 4.74 13.76 -12.86
N ARG A 86 5.52 14.74 -13.33
CA ARG A 86 6.65 15.26 -12.57
C ARG A 86 6.10 16.17 -11.49
N PHE A 87 5.92 15.62 -10.31
CA PHE A 87 5.72 16.43 -9.12
C PHE A 87 7.10 16.96 -8.73
N GLN A 88 7.28 18.27 -8.80
CA GLN A 88 8.37 18.90 -8.09
C GLN A 88 7.96 18.84 -6.62
N LEU A 89 8.39 17.78 -5.91
CA LEU A 89 8.48 17.81 -4.45
C LEU A 89 9.55 18.85 -4.13
N ALA A 90 9.19 20.12 -4.26
CA ALA A 90 9.98 21.17 -3.69
C ALA A 90 10.02 20.85 -2.20
N ALA A 91 11.21 20.87 -1.60
CA ALA A 91 11.40 20.83 -0.15
C ALA A 91 10.83 22.09 0.55
N VAL A 92 9.78 22.68 -0.03
CA VAL A 92 8.82 23.52 0.66
C VAL A 92 8.26 22.60 1.73
N GLY A 93 8.40 22.98 2.99
CA GLY A 93 7.87 22.23 4.11
C GLY A 93 6.36 22.08 3.95
N TYR A 94 5.95 21.06 3.19
CA TYR A 94 4.57 20.61 3.17
C TYR A 94 4.27 20.36 4.65
N PRO A 95 3.25 21.05 5.21
CA PRO A 95 2.87 20.77 6.57
C PRO A 95 2.65 19.27 6.62
N ALA A 96 3.36 18.59 7.52
CA ALA A 96 3.09 17.19 7.79
C ALA A 96 1.57 17.10 7.92
N VAL A 97 0.92 16.30 7.07
CA VAL A 97 -0.51 16.10 7.17
C VAL A 97 -0.70 15.34 8.46
N ALA A 98 -0.88 16.08 9.55
CA ALA A 98 -1.20 15.56 10.85
C ALA A 98 -2.67 15.12 10.77
N ALA A 99 -2.89 13.98 10.13
CA ALA A 99 -4.19 13.33 10.19
C ALA A 99 -4.32 12.76 11.59
N SER A 100 -5.21 13.36 12.40
CA SER A 100 -5.69 12.69 13.60
C SER A 100 -6.52 11.50 13.15
N LEU A 101 -6.12 10.30 13.55
CA LEU A 101 -6.97 9.14 13.35
C LEU A 101 -8.28 9.32 14.13
N PRO A 102 -9.42 8.89 13.58
CA PRO A 102 -10.69 8.90 14.32
C PRO A 102 -10.60 8.02 15.57
N GLY A 103 -11.57 8.16 16.48
CA GLY A 103 -11.60 7.33 17.70
C GLY A 103 -11.99 5.87 17.46
N GLN A 104 -12.45 5.51 16.26
CA GLN A 104 -12.91 4.19 15.83
C GLN A 104 -12.60 4.02 14.34
N PRO A 105 -12.40 2.78 13.85
CA PRO A 105 -12.22 2.54 12.41
C PRO A 105 -13.46 2.95 11.61
N LEU A 106 -13.24 3.44 10.39
CA LEU A 106 -14.28 3.73 9.39
C LEU A 106 -14.95 2.45 8.88
N GLY A 107 -14.25 1.33 8.95
CA GLY A 107 -14.79 0.01 8.65
C GLY A 107 -13.82 -1.09 9.08
N THR A 108 -14.38 -2.26 9.36
CA THR A 108 -13.65 -3.45 9.80
C THR A 108 -14.15 -4.66 9.01
N SER A 109 -13.24 -5.55 8.65
CA SER A 109 -13.54 -6.87 8.09
C SER A 109 -12.62 -7.93 8.71
N GLY A 110 -13.00 -9.20 8.62
CA GLY A 110 -12.04 -10.28 8.86
C GLY A 110 -10.89 -10.19 7.84
N SER A 111 -9.71 -10.65 8.23
CA SER A 111 -8.58 -10.82 7.32
C SER A 111 -8.40 -12.29 6.92
N ALA A 112 -7.57 -12.54 5.92
CA ALA A 112 -7.14 -13.88 5.51
C ALA A 112 -6.29 -14.58 6.58
N ILE A 113 -5.84 -13.85 7.61
CA ILE A 113 -5.09 -14.39 8.73
C ILE A 113 -6.07 -14.58 9.89
N SER A 114 -6.26 -15.84 10.28
CA SER A 114 -7.15 -16.18 11.39
C SER A 114 -6.74 -15.45 12.67
N GLY A 115 -7.70 -14.80 13.32
CA GLY A 115 -7.49 -14.03 14.54
C GLY A 115 -7.08 -12.58 14.34
N LEU A 116 -6.93 -12.11 13.10
CA LEU A 116 -6.71 -10.69 12.78
C LEU A 116 -7.87 -10.08 12.02
N ASP A 117 -8.25 -8.88 12.43
CA ASP A 117 -9.16 -8.00 11.72
C ASP A 117 -8.36 -7.03 10.83
N LEU A 118 -8.87 -6.77 9.64
CA LEU A 118 -8.45 -5.69 8.77
C LEU A 118 -9.35 -4.48 9.02
N GLU A 119 -8.74 -3.33 9.28
CA GLU A 119 -9.46 -2.12 9.60
C GLU A 119 -9.00 -0.94 8.78
N VAL A 120 -9.93 -0.10 8.37
CA VAL A 120 -9.61 1.17 7.72
C VAL A 120 -9.91 2.30 8.68
N TRP A 121 -8.89 3.09 9.01
CA TRP A 121 -8.98 4.21 9.97
C TRP A 121 -9.08 5.55 9.28
N LEU A 122 -8.48 5.70 8.09
CA LEU A 122 -8.53 6.94 7.35
C LEU A 122 -8.62 6.64 5.86
N LEU A 123 -9.51 7.37 5.19
CA LEU A 123 -9.55 7.46 3.75
C LEU A 123 -9.82 8.91 3.38
N GLN A 124 -8.73 9.66 3.17
CA GLN A 124 -8.79 11.11 3.06
C GLN A 124 -8.23 11.59 1.73
N ARG A 125 -9.02 12.39 1.02
CA ARG A 125 -8.59 13.06 -0.20
C ARG A 125 -7.63 14.19 0.14
N SER A 126 -6.50 14.21 -0.56
CA SER A 126 -5.52 15.30 -0.54
C SER A 126 -5.51 15.98 -1.92
N GLY A 127 -6.29 17.07 -2.02
CA GLY A 127 -6.51 17.78 -3.28
C GLY A 127 -7.22 16.94 -4.34
N SER A 128 -6.99 17.23 -5.62
CA SER A 128 -7.61 16.53 -6.75
C SER A 128 -6.88 15.26 -7.18
N HIS A 129 -5.74 14.93 -6.57
CA HIS A 129 -4.80 13.96 -7.14
C HIS A 129 -4.51 12.76 -6.26
N ALA A 130 -4.59 12.90 -4.93
CA ALA A 130 -4.20 11.84 -4.02
C ALA A 130 -5.28 11.50 -3.00
N VAL A 131 -5.25 10.26 -2.52
CA VAL A 131 -5.99 9.79 -1.34
C VAL A 131 -5.00 9.13 -0.39
N LEU A 132 -4.94 9.62 0.84
CA LEU A 132 -4.24 8.94 1.93
C LEU A 132 -5.15 7.86 2.49
N VAL A 133 -4.71 6.61 2.43
CA VAL A 133 -5.33 5.50 3.15
C VAL A 133 -4.48 5.16 4.37
N VAL A 134 -5.11 5.04 5.54
CA VAL A 134 -4.52 4.46 6.74
C VAL A 134 -5.39 3.27 7.15
N PHE A 135 -4.77 2.11 7.24
CA PHE A 135 -5.41 0.87 7.65
C PHE A 135 -4.58 0.20 8.74
N ALA A 136 -5.15 -0.80 9.39
CA ALA A 136 -4.47 -1.53 10.43
C ALA A 136 -4.82 -3.01 10.41
N LEU A 137 -3.90 -3.82 10.92
CA LEU A 137 -4.18 -5.18 11.37
C LEU A 137 -4.33 -5.16 12.87
N HIS A 138 -5.42 -5.74 13.37
CA HIS A 138 -5.78 -5.75 14.78
C HIS A 138 -6.00 -7.17 15.25
N ASN A 139 -5.43 -7.54 16.39
CA ASN A 139 -5.78 -8.79 17.07
C ASN A 139 -6.84 -8.50 18.16
N PRO A 140 -8.14 -8.70 17.89
CA PRO A 140 -9.19 -8.50 18.88
C PRO A 140 -9.27 -9.64 19.92
N GLY A 141 -8.54 -10.74 19.69
CA GLY A 141 -8.60 -11.94 20.50
C GLY A 141 -7.85 -11.83 21.82
N SER A 142 -7.96 -12.88 22.63
CA SER A 142 -7.23 -13.04 23.89
C SER A 142 -5.91 -13.81 23.74
N GLU A 143 -5.62 -14.31 22.55
CA GLU A 143 -4.43 -15.12 22.26
C GLU A 143 -3.47 -14.39 21.33
N ARG A 144 -2.20 -14.75 21.39
CA ARG A 144 -1.18 -14.24 20.46
C ARG A 144 -1.39 -14.86 19.09
N VAL A 145 -1.38 -14.04 18.04
CA VAL A 145 -1.40 -14.50 16.65
C VAL A 145 0.03 -14.47 16.10
N PRO A 146 0.65 -15.64 15.86
CA PRO A 146 1.97 -15.69 15.25
C PRO A 146 1.88 -15.24 13.79
N THR A 147 2.67 -14.25 13.40
CA THR A 147 2.67 -13.78 12.02
C THR A 147 3.60 -14.63 11.18
N GLY A 148 3.03 -15.62 10.51
CA GLY A 148 3.61 -16.21 9.30
C GLY A 148 3.33 -15.38 8.05
N ILE A 149 2.96 -14.10 8.20
CA ILE A 149 2.61 -13.22 7.08
C ILE A 149 3.86 -13.11 6.22
N THR A 150 3.85 -13.75 5.06
CA THR A 150 4.84 -13.44 4.04
C THR A 150 4.52 -12.02 3.60
N ALA A 151 5.49 -11.11 3.69
CA ALA A 151 5.34 -9.73 3.21
C ALA A 151 4.72 -9.66 1.80
N ALA A 152 4.89 -10.75 1.03
CA ALA A 152 4.19 -11.07 -0.21
C ALA A 152 2.68 -10.79 -0.21
N ALA A 153 1.93 -11.10 0.86
CA ALA A 153 0.48 -10.89 0.89
C ALA A 153 0.10 -9.39 0.87
N LEU A 154 0.99 -8.52 1.36
CA LEU A 154 0.77 -7.07 1.38
C LEU A 154 1.55 -6.33 0.27
N SER A 155 2.49 -6.99 -0.42
CA SER A 155 3.37 -6.38 -1.42
C SER A 155 3.02 -6.71 -2.89
N ALA A 156 1.83 -7.25 -3.16
CA ALA A 156 1.55 -8.02 -4.38
C ALA A 156 1.24 -7.23 -5.69
N ASN A 157 1.00 -5.91 -5.66
CA ASN A 157 0.38 -5.25 -6.83
C ASN A 157 1.34 -4.63 -7.86
N HIS A 158 2.65 -4.71 -7.66
CA HIS A 158 3.59 -4.16 -8.63
C HIS A 158 4.71 -5.16 -8.91
N ASN A 159 5.02 -5.37 -10.19
CA ASN A 159 6.17 -6.13 -10.72
C ASN A 159 7.54 -5.52 -10.32
N SER A 160 7.61 -4.86 -9.17
CA SER A 160 8.80 -4.25 -8.62
C SER A 160 9.61 -5.33 -7.93
N ALA A 161 10.56 -5.91 -8.67
CA ALA A 161 11.50 -6.94 -8.21
C ALA A 161 12.38 -6.54 -7.01
N GLY A 162 12.14 -5.41 -6.34
CA GLY A 162 13.02 -4.84 -5.30
C GLY A 162 12.36 -4.37 -4.00
N SER A 163 11.03 -4.31 -3.88
CA SER A 163 10.36 -3.82 -2.66
C SER A 163 9.36 -4.84 -2.12
N THR A 164 9.87 -5.95 -1.59
CA THR A 164 9.05 -7.05 -1.04
C THR A 164 8.46 -6.75 0.33
N ASN A 165 8.88 -5.66 0.99
CA ASN A 165 8.56 -5.37 2.39
C ASN A 165 7.74 -4.09 2.55
N THR A 166 6.86 -3.78 1.60
CA THR A 166 5.98 -2.60 1.67
C THR A 166 4.52 -3.00 1.47
N VAL A 167 3.60 -2.16 1.92
CA VAL A 167 2.16 -2.35 1.70
C VAL A 167 1.70 -1.97 0.28
N SER A 168 2.55 -2.15 -0.72
CA SER A 168 2.30 -1.76 -2.11
C SER A 168 1.15 -2.52 -2.78
N GLY A 169 0.69 -3.62 -2.18
CA GLY A 169 -0.50 -4.38 -2.54
C GLY A 169 -1.84 -3.76 -2.10
N VAL A 170 -1.83 -2.67 -1.34
CA VAL A 170 -3.08 -1.95 -1.02
C VAL A 170 -3.62 -1.22 -2.24
N SER A 171 -4.92 -1.23 -2.42
CA SER A 171 -5.62 -0.46 -3.46
C SER A 171 -7.00 -0.04 -2.97
N ALA A 172 -7.65 0.83 -3.72
CA ALA A 172 -9.05 1.18 -3.50
C ALA A 172 -9.85 0.94 -4.78
N VAL A 173 -11.10 0.50 -4.66
CA VAL A 173 -12.00 0.27 -5.80
C VAL A 173 -13.23 1.16 -5.61
N ASP A 174 -13.69 1.81 -6.68
CA ASP A 174 -14.93 2.61 -6.61
C ASP A 174 -16.17 1.74 -6.34
N GLY A 175 -17.28 2.40 -5.96
CA GLY A 175 -18.55 1.70 -5.69
C GLY A 175 -19.14 0.96 -6.88
N SER A 176 -18.66 1.22 -8.11
CA SER A 176 -19.08 0.48 -9.31
C SER A 176 -18.25 -0.79 -9.56
N GLY A 177 -17.11 -0.94 -8.88
CA GLY A 177 -16.19 -2.05 -9.12
C GLY A 177 -15.35 -1.90 -10.38
N LEU A 178 -15.46 -0.78 -11.12
CA LEU A 178 -14.88 -0.64 -12.45
C LEU A 178 -13.52 0.04 -12.46
N LYS A 179 -13.19 0.81 -11.43
CA LYS A 179 -11.89 1.50 -11.33
C LYS A 179 -11.18 1.13 -10.05
N GLN A 180 -9.93 0.70 -10.21
CA GLN A 180 -8.99 0.45 -9.14
C GLN A 180 -7.96 1.57 -9.08
N TYR A 181 -7.75 2.11 -7.88
CA TYR A 181 -6.80 3.14 -7.55
C TYR A 181 -5.62 2.51 -6.83
N LEU A 182 -4.45 2.55 -7.48
CA LEU A 182 -3.22 1.96 -6.98
C LEU A 182 -2.36 2.99 -6.23
N PRO A 183 -1.40 2.54 -5.40
CA PRO A 183 -0.46 3.41 -4.74
C PRO A 183 0.39 4.22 -5.73
N PHE A 184 0.76 5.42 -5.35
CA PHE A 184 1.75 6.20 -6.08
C PHE A 184 3.09 5.50 -6.05
N MET A 185 3.71 5.40 -7.22
CA MET A 185 5.09 4.96 -7.37
C MET A 185 5.96 6.18 -7.66
N VAL A 186 7.00 6.37 -6.85
CA VAL A 186 8.09 7.29 -7.14
C VAL A 186 9.24 6.53 -7.78
N ARG A 187 9.94 7.18 -8.71
CA ARG A 187 11.18 6.66 -9.31
C ARG A 187 12.38 7.48 -8.82
N PRO A 188 12.89 7.21 -7.61
CA PRO A 188 14.20 7.72 -7.23
C PRO A 188 15.28 6.97 -8.04
N GLY A 189 15.76 7.57 -9.13
CA GLY A 189 16.74 6.92 -10.00
C GLY A 189 16.11 5.79 -10.84
N ASP A 190 16.67 4.58 -10.75
CA ASP A 190 16.26 3.42 -11.55
C ASP A 190 15.20 2.52 -10.88
N ASP A 191 14.97 2.69 -9.57
CA ASP A 191 14.06 1.83 -8.80
C ASP A 191 12.68 2.49 -8.60
N GLN A 192 11.61 1.70 -8.76
CA GLN A 192 10.25 2.13 -8.45
C GLN A 192 9.92 1.80 -6.98
N THR A 193 9.67 2.82 -6.18
CA THR A 193 9.27 2.69 -4.76
C THR A 193 7.86 3.20 -4.57
N CYS A 194 7.01 2.46 -3.83
CA CYS A 194 5.69 2.97 -3.47
C CYS A 194 5.82 4.16 -2.50
N VAL A 195 4.87 5.07 -2.51
CA VAL A 195 4.68 6.03 -1.41
C VAL A 195 3.79 5.38 -0.36
N CYS A 196 4.35 4.42 0.37
CA CYS A 196 3.64 3.62 1.35
C CYS A 196 4.53 3.15 2.51
N SER A 197 3.92 2.64 3.58
CA SER A 197 4.61 2.11 4.74
C SER A 197 5.38 0.83 4.41
N ASP A 198 6.51 0.66 5.07
CA ASP A 198 7.18 -0.63 5.18
C ASP A 198 6.40 -1.58 6.11
N ILE A 199 6.54 -2.86 5.86
CA ILE A 199 5.98 -3.95 6.68
C ILE A 199 7.05 -4.38 7.68
N GLN A 200 6.69 -4.38 8.96
CA GLN A 200 7.46 -5.07 9.98
C GLN A 200 6.74 -6.37 10.34
N LEU A 201 7.45 -7.49 10.24
CA LEU A 201 6.91 -8.80 10.55
C LEU A 201 7.07 -9.06 12.04
N ASN A 202 6.02 -8.77 12.82
CA ASN A 202 5.95 -9.02 14.25
C ASN A 202 4.67 -9.79 14.60
N ASP A 203 4.77 -10.74 15.52
CA ASP A 203 3.58 -11.43 16.04
C ASP A 203 2.65 -10.46 16.77
N TYR A 204 1.34 -10.60 16.59
CA TYR A 204 0.34 -9.74 17.22
C TYR A 204 -0.09 -10.26 18.58
N ARG A 205 0.13 -9.48 19.63
CA ARG A 205 -0.39 -9.72 20.98
C ARG A 205 -1.90 -9.39 21.06
N PRO A 206 -2.61 -9.90 22.08
CA PRO A 206 -3.99 -9.50 22.35
C PRO A 206 -4.17 -7.98 22.43
N GLY A 207 -5.08 -7.43 21.62
CA GLY A 207 -5.36 -6.00 21.50
C GLY A 207 -4.31 -5.19 20.75
N GLU A 208 -3.24 -5.82 20.25
CA GLU A 208 -2.21 -5.14 19.47
C GLU A 208 -2.73 -4.74 18.09
N ARG A 209 -2.22 -3.60 17.60
CA ARG A 209 -2.58 -3.04 16.32
C ARG A 209 -1.38 -2.39 15.66
N ASP A 210 -1.12 -2.79 14.42
CA ASP A 210 -0.13 -2.15 13.57
C ASP A 210 -0.83 -1.32 12.50
N TYR A 211 -0.38 -0.07 12.34
CA TYR A 211 -0.92 0.86 11.38
C TYR A 211 -0.01 0.95 10.16
N TYR A 212 -0.62 0.96 8.98
CA TYR A 212 0.04 1.13 7.70
C TYR A 212 -0.63 2.24 6.91
N ALA A 213 0.14 2.93 6.09
CA ALA A 213 -0.34 4.00 5.25
C ALA A 213 0.11 3.81 3.80
N ALA A 214 -0.71 4.28 2.87
CA ALA A 214 -0.33 4.43 1.47
C ALA A 214 -0.99 5.66 0.86
N LEU A 215 -0.32 6.24 -0.13
CA LEU A 215 -0.89 7.31 -0.94
C LEU A 215 -1.38 6.71 -2.26
N LEU A 216 -2.67 6.78 -2.53
CA LEU A 216 -3.32 6.27 -3.74
C LEU A 216 -3.67 7.40 -4.71
N ALA A 217 -3.85 7.08 -5.98
CA ALA A 217 -4.47 8.00 -6.93
C ALA A 217 -5.90 8.37 -6.49
N ALA A 218 -6.26 9.66 -6.60
CA ALA A 218 -7.60 10.11 -6.22
C ALA A 218 -8.67 9.71 -7.24
N PRO A 219 -9.86 9.27 -6.79
CA PRO A 219 -11.01 9.10 -7.67
C PRO A 219 -11.56 10.46 -8.12
N PRO A 220 -12.46 10.51 -9.13
CA PRO A 220 -13.27 11.69 -9.42
C PRO A 220 -13.99 12.25 -8.16
N SER A 221 -14.37 13.52 -8.17
CA SER A 221 -14.91 14.23 -6.98
C SER A 221 -16.33 13.79 -6.60
N ASP A 222 -17.06 13.17 -7.52
CA ASP A 222 -18.37 12.56 -7.32
C ASP A 222 -18.31 11.21 -6.58
N VAL A 223 -17.15 10.54 -6.56
CA VAL A 223 -16.95 9.31 -5.78
C VAL A 223 -16.86 9.64 -4.29
N LYS A 224 -17.79 9.10 -3.50
CA LYS A 224 -17.91 9.36 -2.04
C LYS A 224 -17.51 8.18 -1.16
N THR A 225 -17.47 6.98 -1.71
CA THR A 225 -17.08 5.77 -0.99
C THR A 225 -16.14 4.95 -1.85
N LEU A 226 -15.26 4.19 -1.19
CA LEU A 226 -14.36 3.24 -1.83
C LEU A 226 -14.38 1.92 -1.06
N THR A 227 -14.07 0.82 -1.75
CA THR A 227 -13.70 -0.44 -1.12
C THR A 227 -12.18 -0.48 -1.02
N VAL A 228 -11.62 -0.54 0.19
CA VAL A 228 -10.18 -0.72 0.37
C VAL A 228 -9.86 -2.19 0.26
N VAL A 229 -8.94 -2.55 -0.63
CA VAL A 229 -8.55 -3.93 -0.93
C VAL A 229 -7.06 -4.12 -0.63
N THR A 230 -6.74 -5.19 0.07
CA THR A 230 -5.39 -5.67 0.32
C THR A 230 -5.32 -7.15 -0.06
N GLY A 231 -4.13 -7.73 -0.15
CA GLY A 231 -4.02 -9.20 -0.31
C GLY A 231 -4.45 -9.98 0.95
N LEU A 232 -4.79 -9.29 2.05
CA LEU A 232 -5.33 -9.89 3.26
C LEU A 232 -6.86 -9.80 3.36
N GLY A 233 -7.53 -9.11 2.44
CA GLY A 233 -8.97 -8.91 2.52
C GLY A 233 -9.40 -7.53 2.05
N SER A 234 -10.67 -7.21 2.24
CA SER A 234 -11.27 -5.96 1.77
C SER A 234 -12.30 -5.40 2.73
N VAL A 235 -12.29 -4.08 2.89
CA VAL A 235 -13.27 -3.34 3.67
C VAL A 235 -14.14 -2.51 2.71
N PRO A 236 -15.42 -2.88 2.50
CA PRO A 236 -16.29 -2.20 1.55
C PRO A 236 -16.87 -0.90 2.10
N ASN A 237 -17.32 -0.02 1.19
CA ASN A 237 -18.11 1.19 1.50
C ASN A 237 -17.44 2.16 2.50
N VAL A 238 -16.12 2.27 2.49
CA VAL A 238 -15.39 3.21 3.34
C VAL A 238 -15.66 4.63 2.84
N PRO A 239 -16.13 5.56 3.71
CA PRO A 239 -16.38 6.94 3.33
C PRO A 239 -15.06 7.65 3.00
N LEU A 240 -15.03 8.35 1.86
CA LEU A 240 -13.92 9.19 1.45
C LEU A 240 -14.19 10.63 1.90
N SER A 241 -13.37 11.12 2.84
CA SER A 241 -13.42 12.51 3.34
C SER A 241 -12.62 13.47 2.47
#